data_AF-A0A660UAN2-F1
#
_entry.id   AF-A0A660UAN2-F1
#
_cell.length_a   1.000
_cell.length_b   1.000
_cell.length_c   1.000
_cell.angle_alpha   90.00
_cell.angle_beta   90.00
_cell.angle_gamma   90.00
#
_symmetry.space_group_name_H-M   'P 1'
#
loop_
_entity.id
_entity.type
_entity.pdbx_description
1 polymer ?
#
loop_
_entity_poly.entity_id
_entity_poly.type
_entity_poly.pdbx_seq_one_letter_code
_entity_poly.pdbx_strand_id
1 'polypeptide(L)'
;MLNLILYSIATEAIITLFSKAIWFEPINRWAKKRGSKIGKDGRFIKGNIIARFLLCKYCQSVWAASLIYLVVRFFPYGWILVSLFVIHRMSNLVHIIFDWLETKRDKERVQMGRLLNGI
;
A
#
# COMPACT_ATOMS: atom_id res chain seq x y z
N MET A 1 -1.33 21.91 9.23
CA MET A 1 -2.22 20.85 8.71
C MET A 1 -1.65 20.16 7.48
N LEU A 2 -1.13 20.87 6.47
CA LEU A 2 -0.55 20.27 5.26
C LEU A 2 0.51 19.19 5.53
N ASN A 3 1.42 19.43 6.48
CA ASN A 3 2.48 18.46 6.84
C ASN A 3 1.92 17.12 7.35
N LEU A 4 0.82 17.13 8.11
CA LEU A 4 0.16 15.90 8.59
C LEU A 4 -0.45 15.09 7.45
N ILE A 5 -0.99 15.77 6.43
CA ILE A 5 -1.52 15.13 5.23
C ILE A 5 -0.39 14.48 4.44
N LEU A 6 0.72 15.20 4.23
CA LEU A 6 1.89 14.67 3.53
C LEU A 6 2.50 13.45 4.25
N TYR A 7 2.60 13.50 5.58
CA TYR A 7 3.08 12.36 6.37
C TYR A 7 2.14 11.16 6.29
N SER A 8 0.83 11.39 6.30
CA SER A 8 -0.16 10.30 6.13
C SER A 8 -0.01 9.61 4.77
N ILE A 9 0.12 10.40 3.69
CA ILE A 9 0.31 9.86 2.33
C ILE A 9 1.65 9.11 2.21
N ALA A 10 2.74 9.68 2.75
CA ALA A 10 4.04 9.00 2.77
C ALA A 10 4.00 7.70 3.57
N THR A 11 3.28 7.68 4.70
CA THR A 11 3.08 6.47 5.51
C THR A 11 2.36 5.38 4.72
N GLU A 12 1.30 5.71 3.99
CA GLU A 12 0.63 4.76 3.10
C GLU A 12 1.54 4.23 1.98
N ALA A 13 2.38 5.10 1.40
CA ALA A 13 3.32 4.73 0.36
C ALA A 13 4.30 3.66 0.88
N ILE A 14 4.86 3.90 2.08
CA ILE A 14 5.77 2.97 2.74
C ILE A 14 5.06 1.64 3.03
N ILE A 15 3.87 1.64 3.65
CA ILE A 15 3.14 0.39 3.94
C ILE A 15 2.86 -0.40 2.65
N THR A 16 2.48 0.29 1.57
CA THR A 16 2.21 -0.33 0.28
C THR A 16 3.48 -0.97 -0.30
N LEU A 17 4.61 -0.27 -0.23
CA LEU A 17 5.92 -0.80 -0.62
C LEU A 17 6.29 -2.02 0.23
N PHE A 18 6.19 -1.95 1.56
CA PHE A 18 6.47 -3.08 2.45
C PHE A 18 5.55 -4.28 2.19
N SER A 19 4.28 -4.03 1.84
CA SER A 19 3.31 -5.10 1.57
C SER A 19 3.49 -5.77 0.20
N LYS A 20 4.01 -5.03 -0.79
CA LYS A 20 4.16 -5.51 -2.19
C LYS A 20 5.60 -5.87 -2.55
N ALA A 21 6.60 -5.42 -1.81
CA ALA A 21 7.99 -5.62 -2.16
C ALA A 21 8.39 -7.09 -1.95
N ILE A 22 8.91 -7.67 -3.03
CA ILE A 22 9.46 -9.02 -3.10
C ILE A 22 10.51 -9.26 -2.00
N TRP A 23 11.25 -8.21 -1.62
CA TRP A 23 12.23 -8.23 -0.53
C TRP A 23 11.65 -8.63 0.83
N PHE A 24 10.37 -8.35 1.09
CA PHE A 24 9.69 -8.74 2.33
C PHE A 24 8.91 -10.06 2.19
N GLU A 25 8.88 -10.65 1.01
CA GLU A 25 8.22 -11.93 0.76
C GLU A 25 8.82 -13.10 1.58
N PRO A 26 10.15 -13.20 1.79
CA PRO A 26 10.73 -14.21 2.68
C PRO A 26 10.26 -14.06 4.13
N ILE A 27 10.18 -12.82 4.63
CA ILE A 27 9.70 -12.51 5.99
C ILE A 27 8.22 -12.84 6.11
N ASN A 28 7.42 -12.50 5.09
CA ASN A 28 6.00 -12.81 5.04
C ASN A 28 5.75 -14.32 4.99
N ARG A 29 6.54 -15.07 4.21
CA ARG A 29 6.49 -16.54 4.15
C ARG A 29 6.92 -17.17 5.47
N TRP A 30 8.01 -16.70 6.07
CA TRP A 30 8.48 -17.16 7.37
C TRP A 30 7.44 -16.94 8.47
N ALA A 31 6.83 -15.76 8.52
CA ALA A 31 5.81 -15.42 9.49
C ALA A 31 4.55 -16.30 9.31
N LYS A 32 4.11 -16.53 8.07
CA LYS A 32 3.00 -17.47 7.77
C LYS A 32 3.33 -18.92 8.11
N LYS A 33 4.55 -19.38 7.84
CA LYS A 33 5.01 -20.75 8.15
C LYS A 33 5.02 -21.06 9.65
N ARG A 34 5.21 -20.06 10.51
CA ARG A 34 5.11 -20.19 11.98
C ARG A 34 3.67 -20.22 12.53
N GLY A 35 2.69 -20.56 11.72
CA GLY A 35 1.29 -20.77 12.16
C GLY A 35 0.46 -19.49 12.26
N SER A 36 0.93 -18.40 11.66
CA SER A 36 0.24 -17.11 11.69
C SER A 36 -0.85 -17.07 10.63
N LYS A 37 -2.12 -17.09 11.05
CA LYS A 37 -3.28 -16.91 10.17
C LYS A 37 -3.77 -15.47 10.24
N ILE A 38 -3.77 -14.79 9.10
CA ILE A 38 -4.38 -13.48 8.90
C ILE A 38 -5.78 -13.70 8.33
N GLY A 39 -6.80 -13.10 8.94
CA GLY A 39 -8.16 -13.07 8.42
C GLY A 39 -8.29 -12.22 7.16
N LYS A 40 -9.42 -12.37 6.44
CA LYS A 40 -9.71 -11.57 5.23
C LYS A 40 -9.76 -10.05 5.50
N ASP A 41 -9.97 -9.66 6.75
CA ASP A 41 -9.99 -8.30 7.26
C ASP A 41 -8.60 -7.76 7.67
N GLY A 42 -7.53 -8.55 7.53
CA GLY A 42 -6.19 -8.16 7.94
C GLY A 42 -5.93 -8.31 9.45
N ARG A 43 -6.88 -8.84 10.23
CA ARG A 43 -6.69 -9.11 11.67
C ARG A 43 -6.07 -10.49 11.89
N PHE A 44 -5.23 -10.61 12.90
CA PHE A 44 -4.62 -11.89 13.28
C PHE A 44 -5.63 -12.77 14.01
N ILE A 45 -5.83 -13.98 13.51
CA ILE A 45 -6.76 -14.96 14.08
C ILE A 45 -6.04 -15.83 15.11
N LYS A 46 -4.79 -16.24 14.82
CA LYS A 46 -3.93 -17.02 15.72
C LYS A 46 -2.49 -16.96 15.21
N GLY A 47 -1.50 -16.82 16.10
CA GLY A 47 -0.08 -16.79 15.71
C GLY A 47 0.86 -16.18 16.75
N ASN A 48 2.16 -16.37 16.54
CA ASN A 48 3.24 -15.82 17.36
C ASN A 48 3.19 -14.27 17.38
N ILE A 49 3.40 -13.66 18.54
CA ILE A 49 3.32 -12.20 18.74
C ILE A 49 4.25 -11.42 17.81
N ILE A 50 5.42 -11.98 17.48
CA ILE A 50 6.40 -11.38 16.55
C ILE A 50 5.80 -11.33 15.14
N ALA A 51 5.15 -12.41 14.71
CA ALA A 51 4.47 -12.43 13.42
C ALA A 51 3.30 -11.43 13.39
N ARG A 52 2.59 -11.26 14.52
CA ARG A 52 1.53 -10.26 14.68
C ARG A 52 2.02 -8.85 14.40
N PHE A 53 3.16 -8.46 14.96
CA PHE A 53 3.75 -7.15 14.70
C PHE A 53 4.19 -6.98 13.24
N LEU A 54 4.71 -8.04 12.63
CA LEU A 54 5.26 -7.98 11.27
C LEU A 54 4.18 -7.92 10.18
N LEU A 55 3.03 -8.60 10.31
CA LEU A 55 2.02 -8.62 9.25
C LEU A 55 0.78 -7.75 9.53
N CYS A 56 0.69 -7.11 10.71
CA CYS A 56 -0.46 -6.29 11.05
C CYS A 56 -0.33 -4.92 10.37
N LYS A 57 -1.25 -4.60 9.45
CA LYS A 57 -1.24 -3.33 8.70
C LYS A 57 -1.24 -2.11 9.61
N TYR A 58 -1.96 -2.16 10.74
CA TYR A 58 -1.97 -1.09 11.72
C TYR A 58 -0.62 -0.95 12.45
N CYS A 59 0.01 -2.06 12.84
CA CYS A 59 1.34 -2.00 13.44
C CYS A 59 2.35 -1.42 12.45
N GLN A 60 2.33 -1.91 11.20
CA GLN A 60 3.17 -1.38 10.12
C GLN A 60 2.97 0.12 9.89
N SER A 61 1.73 0.63 9.96
CA SER A 61 1.45 2.06 9.82
C SER A 61 2.05 2.90 10.94
N VAL A 62 1.97 2.42 12.18
CA VAL A 62 2.59 3.11 13.33
C VAL A 62 4.11 3.16 13.17
N TRP A 63 4.76 2.03 12.86
CA TRP A 63 6.21 2.00 12.65
C TRP A 63 6.65 2.86 11.47
N ALA A 64 5.91 2.86 10.37
CA ALA A 64 6.21 3.70 9.20
C ALA A 64 6.08 5.19 9.54
N ALA A 65 5.03 5.58 10.28
CA ALA A 65 4.85 6.96 10.73
C ALA A 65 5.96 7.39 11.70
N SER A 66 6.33 6.53 12.66
CA SER A 66 7.46 6.77 13.58
C SER A 66 8.78 6.90 12.82
N LEU A 67 9.03 6.07 11.82
CA LEU A 67 10.22 6.14 10.99
C LEU A 67 10.27 7.45 10.20
N ILE A 68 9.17 7.87 9.57
CA ILE A 68 9.09 9.16 8.87
C ILE A 68 9.39 10.31 9.84
N TYR A 69 8.81 10.29 11.05
CA TYR A 69 9.07 11.31 12.06
C TYR A 69 10.55 11.37 12.43
N LEU A 70 11.18 10.22 12.70
CA LEU A 70 12.61 10.16 13.02
C LEU A 70 13.48 10.67 11.87
N VAL A 71 13.19 10.25 10.64
CA VAL A 71 13.94 10.68 9.45
C VAL A 71 13.86 12.20 9.29
N VAL A 72 12.67 12.78 9.36
CA VAL A 72 12.50 14.23 9.23
C VAL A 72 13.12 14.99 10.40
N ARG A 73 13.09 14.41 11.62
CA ARG A 73 13.59 15.07 12.82
C ARG A 73 15.11 15.10 12.90
N PHE A 74 15.77 14.05 12.45
CA PHE A 74 17.21 13.85 12.62
C PHE A 74 18.02 14.08 11.34
N PHE A 75 17.40 14.02 10.16
CA PHE A 75 18.09 14.24 8.89
C PHE A 75 17.60 15.54 8.23
N PRO A 76 18.49 16.49 7.91
CA PRO A 76 18.10 17.78 7.34
C PRO A 76 17.40 17.65 5.98
N TYR A 77 17.71 16.60 5.23
CA TYR A 77 17.10 16.28 3.93
C TYR A 77 15.94 15.27 4.03
N GLY A 78 15.47 14.93 5.24
CA GLY A 78 14.40 13.96 5.44
C GLY A 78 13.09 14.35 4.74
N TRP A 79 12.84 15.64 4.57
CA TRP A 79 11.69 16.15 3.82
C TRP A 79 11.71 15.79 2.34
N ILE A 80 12.89 15.64 1.72
CA ILE A 80 13.01 15.20 0.32
C ILE A 80 12.50 13.76 0.21
N LEU A 81 12.86 12.90 1.16
CA LEU A 81 12.40 11.51 1.21
C LEU A 81 10.87 11.42 1.32
N VAL A 82 10.27 12.24 2.20
CA VAL A 82 8.80 12.33 2.34
C VAL A 82 8.15 12.75 1.03
N SER A 83 8.68 13.78 0.38
CA SER A 83 8.15 14.25 -0.91
C SER A 83 8.23 13.18 -2.00
N LEU A 84 9.33 12.43 -2.08
CA LEU A 84 9.46 11.32 -3.02
C LEU A 84 8.41 10.23 -2.78
N PHE A 85 8.14 9.86 -1.52
CA PHE A 85 7.09 8.88 -1.20
C PHE A 85 5.69 9.38 -1.57
N VAL A 86 5.41 10.67 -1.35
CA VAL A 86 4.15 11.29 -1.75
C VAL A 86 3.98 11.25 -3.28
N ILE A 87 5.01 11.65 -4.03
CA ILE A 87 5.01 11.62 -5.50
C ILE A 87 4.79 10.19 -6.01
N HIS A 88 5.50 9.21 -5.44
CA HIS A 88 5.31 7.81 -5.80
C HIS A 88 3.87 7.34 -5.59
N ARG A 89 3.25 7.69 -4.46
CA ARG A 89 1.86 7.31 -4.16
C ARG A 89 0.87 7.97 -5.10
N MET A 90 1.06 9.26 -5.41
CA MET A 90 0.22 9.99 -6.36
C MET A 90 0.36 9.44 -7.78
N SER A 91 1.58 9.11 -8.22
CA SER A 91 1.81 8.45 -9.50
C SER A 91 1.08 7.10 -9.58
N ASN A 92 1.15 6.29 -8.52
CA ASN A 92 0.42 5.02 -8.47
C ASN A 92 -1.12 5.22 -8.49
N LEU A 93 -1.64 6.28 -7.87
CA LEU A 93 -3.06 6.63 -7.95
C LEU A 93 -3.47 7.00 -9.38
N VAL A 94 -2.64 7.79 -10.07
CA VAL A 94 -2.86 8.17 -11.47
C VAL A 94 -2.90 6.93 -12.36
N HIS A 95 -1.98 5.98 -12.21
CA HIS A 95 -2.02 4.70 -12.94
C HIS A 95 -3.32 3.92 -12.70
N ILE A 96 -3.77 3.80 -11.44
CA ILE A 96 -5.03 3.10 -11.11
C ILE A 96 -6.23 3.78 -11.80
N ILE A 97 -6.25 5.12 -11.85
CA ILE A 97 -7.32 5.86 -12.52
C ILE A 97 -7.30 5.60 -14.02
N PHE A 98 -6.12 5.62 -14.66
CA PHE A 98 -6.00 5.33 -16.08
C PHE A 98 -6.45 3.90 -16.41
N ASP A 99 -6.01 2.90 -15.64
CA ASP A 99 -6.42 1.50 -15.82
C ASP A 99 -7.95 1.34 -15.68
N TRP A 100 -8.55 2.06 -14.72
CA TRP A 100 -10.00 2.05 -14.53
C TRP A 100 -10.75 2.71 -15.70
N LEU A 101 -10.27 3.84 -16.21
CA LEU A 101 -10.84 4.52 -17.36
C LEU A 101 -10.78 3.65 -18.62
N GLU A 102 -9.64 2.99 -18.85
CA GLU A 102 -9.47 2.06 -19.95
C GLU A 102 -10.43 0.87 -19.85
N THR A 103 -10.51 0.25 -18.66
CA THR A 103 -11.45 -0.86 -18.41
C THR A 103 -12.91 -0.44 -18.64
N LYS A 104 -13.28 0.79 -18.27
CA LYS A 104 -14.64 1.31 -18.47
C LYS A 104 -14.92 1.51 -19.97
N ARG A 105 -13.99 2.13 -20.70
CA ARG A 105 -14.08 2.34 -22.14
C ARG A 105 -14.22 1.02 -22.91
N ASP A 106 -13.48 -0.01 -22.51
CA ASP A 106 -13.53 -1.32 -23.17
C ASP A 106 -14.87 -2.03 -22.93
N LYS A 107 -15.44 -1.91 -21.72
CA LYS A 107 -16.80 -2.41 -21.43
C LYS A 107 -17.86 -1.73 -22.30
N GLU A 108 -17.77 -0.42 -22.48
CA GLU A 108 -18.68 0.35 -23.34
C GLU A 108 -18.54 -0.07 -24.81
N ARG A 109 -17.31 -0.27 -25.31
CA ARG A 109 -17.07 -0.81 -26.66
C ARG A 109 -17.68 -2.20 -26.86
N VAL A 110 -17.51 -3.10 -25.91
CA VAL A 110 -18.08 -4.46 -25.97
C VAL A 110 -19.61 -4.43 -25.92
N GLN A 111 -20.20 -3.51 -25.14
CA GLN A 111 -21.65 -3.34 -25.08
C GLN A 111 -22.21 -2.79 -26.39
N MET A 112 -21.57 -1.79 -27.00
CA MET A 112 -21.93 -1.27 -28.32
C MET A 112 -21.79 -2.33 -29.42
N GLY A 113 -20.72 -3.13 -29.39
CA GLY A 113 -20.53 -4.23 -30.33
C GLY A 113 -21.62 -5.31 -30.25
N ARG A 114 -22.15 -5.57 -29.04
CA ARG A 114 -23.30 -6.48 -28.88
C ARG A 114 -24.59 -5.90 -29.44
N LEU A 115 -24.88 -4.63 -29.13
CA LEU A 115 -26.05 -3.92 -29.66
C LEU A 115 -26.06 -3.83 -31.20
N LEU A 116 -24.90 -3.63 -31.83
CA LEU A 116 -24.78 -3.55 -33.29
C LEU A 116 -24.89 -4.92 -33.98
N ASN A 117 -24.54 -6.00 -33.29
CA ASN A 117 -24.58 -7.38 -33.83
C ASN A 117 -25.89 -8.12 -33.53
N GLY A 118 -26.90 -7.46 -32.93
CA GLY A 118 -28.24 -8.02 -32.76
C GLY A 118 -28.33 -9.22 -31.80
N ILE A 119 -27.50 -9.24 -30.75
CA ILE A 119 -27.68 -10.10 -29.56
C ILE A 119 -28.01 -9.20 -28.37
#